data_AF-A0A933A2F8-F1
#
_entry.id   AF-A0A933A2F8-F1
#
_cell.length_a   1.000
_cell.length_b   1.000
_cell.length_c   1.000
_cell.angle_alpha   90.00
_cell.angle_beta   90.00
_cell.angle_gamma   90.00
#
_symmetry.space_group_name_H-M   'P 1'
#
loop_
_entity.id
_entity.type
_entity.pdbx_description
1 polymer ?
#
loop_
_entity_poly.entity_id
_entity_poly.type
_entity_poly.pdbx_seq_one_letter_code
_entity_poly.pdbx_strand_id
1 'polypeptide(L)'
;LFQAALASIGVHLAIQEMPWVTLLAYNRNVRQAGDMGMVQVGAGMPDPDRILTQTFASASIGTSYNWSYYSNVRLDKMLQQARSTLDAKLRTQIYHQVQQMIVYDVPAIFMMDPKAVYARRAWVRGYQSTPAIAYIVPFYQMSKTQ
;
A
#
# COMPACT_ATOMS: atom_id res chain seq x y z
N LEU A 1 -19.67 -7.93 0.22
CA LEU A 1 -19.47 -8.13 1.68
C LEU A 1 -19.35 -6.82 2.43
N PHE A 2 -18.37 -5.95 2.13
CA PHE A 2 -18.19 -4.67 2.84
C PHE A 2 -19.42 -3.74 2.78
N GLN A 3 -20.04 -3.60 1.59
CA GLN A 3 -21.31 -2.85 1.43
C GLN A 3 -22.43 -3.36 2.35
N ALA A 4 -22.58 -4.68 2.48
CA ALA A 4 -23.61 -5.28 3.36
C ALA A 4 -23.31 -5.03 4.85
N ALA A 5 -22.03 -5.09 5.23
CA ALA A 5 -21.61 -4.77 6.59
C ALA A 5 -21.91 -3.30 6.94
N LEU A 6 -21.60 -2.36 6.05
CA LEU A 6 -21.92 -0.94 6.23
C LEU A 6 -23.43 -0.68 6.26
N ALA A 7 -24.22 -1.37 5.43
CA ALA A 7 -25.67 -1.25 5.44
C ALA A 7 -26.28 -1.66 6.80
N SER A 8 -25.70 -2.63 7.49
CA SER A 8 -26.17 -3.08 8.82
C SER A 8 -26.07 -2.02 9.91
N ILE A 9 -25.21 -1.01 9.72
CA ILE A 9 -25.04 0.14 10.62
C ILE A 9 -25.61 1.44 10.03
N GLY A 10 -26.41 1.35 8.96
CA GLY A 10 -27.07 2.48 8.33
C GLY A 10 -26.22 3.29 7.35
N VAL A 11 -25.03 2.80 6.96
CA VAL A 11 -24.17 3.45 5.97
C VAL A 11 -24.45 2.88 4.58
N HIS A 12 -24.89 3.73 3.66
CA HIS A 12 -25.12 3.36 2.26
C HIS A 12 -23.86 3.55 1.42
N LEU A 13 -23.24 2.45 0.98
CA LEU A 13 -22.07 2.48 0.11
C LEU A 13 -22.48 2.25 -1.35
N ALA A 14 -22.28 3.26 -2.21
CA ALA A 14 -22.39 3.14 -3.66
C ALA A 14 -21.02 2.74 -4.25
N ILE A 15 -20.94 1.58 -4.90
CA ILE A 15 -19.70 1.08 -5.50
C ILE A 15 -19.59 1.63 -6.92
N GLN A 16 -18.46 2.27 -7.23
CA GLN A 16 -18.14 2.73 -8.57
C GLN A 16 -16.88 2.02 -9.06
N GLU A 17 -17.04 1.17 -10.07
CA GLU A 17 -15.92 0.52 -10.75
C GLU A 17 -15.34 1.44 -11.82
N MET A 18 -14.02 1.44 -11.95
CA MET A 18 -13.34 2.16 -13.03
C MET A 18 -12.01 1.49 -13.38
N PRO A 19 -11.52 1.66 -14.62
CA PRO A 19 -10.19 1.18 -15.01
C PRO A 19 -9.10 1.75 -14.10
N TRP A 20 -8.04 0.97 -13.84
CA TRP A 20 -6.98 1.35 -12.89
C TRP A 20 -6.38 2.74 -13.14
N VAL A 21 -6.05 3.07 -14.40
CA VAL A 21 -5.48 4.38 -14.76
C VAL A 21 -6.45 5.51 -14.44
N THR A 22 -7.75 5.29 -14.67
CA THR A 22 -8.81 6.23 -14.30
C THR A 22 -8.91 6.37 -12.79
N LEU A 23 -8.85 5.27 -12.03
CA LEU A 23 -8.88 5.30 -10.56
C LEU A 23 -7.70 6.09 -9.98
N LEU A 24 -6.50 5.90 -10.52
CA LEU A 24 -5.32 6.66 -10.13
C LEU A 24 -5.54 8.16 -10.35
N ALA A 25 -5.97 8.55 -11.54
CA ALA A 25 -6.21 9.96 -11.87
C ALA A 25 -7.34 10.57 -11.01
N TYR A 26 -8.41 9.82 -10.79
CA TYR A 26 -9.56 10.20 -9.99
C TYR A 26 -9.18 10.53 -8.54
N ASN A 27 -8.33 9.71 -7.91
CA ASN A 27 -7.87 9.92 -6.54
C ASN A 27 -6.75 10.96 -6.39
N ARG A 28 -6.18 11.49 -7.48
CA ARG A 28 -5.17 12.55 -7.38
C ARG A 28 -5.75 13.92 -7.02
N ASN A 29 -7.05 14.12 -7.22
CA ASN A 29 -7.69 15.40 -6.96
C ASN A 29 -8.80 15.23 -5.93
N VAL A 30 -8.61 15.81 -4.74
CA VAL A 30 -9.60 15.77 -3.63
C VAL A 30 -10.97 16.33 -4.02
N ARG A 31 -11.03 17.24 -5.00
CA ARG A 31 -12.31 17.82 -5.46
C ARG A 31 -13.09 16.87 -6.37
N GLN A 32 -12.46 15.81 -6.87
CA GLN A 32 -13.06 14.83 -7.78
C GLN A 32 -13.23 13.47 -7.13
N ALA A 33 -12.31 13.09 -6.25
CA ALA A 33 -12.29 11.78 -5.60
C ALA A 33 -13.57 11.48 -4.82
N GLY A 34 -13.87 10.19 -4.71
CA GLY A 34 -14.97 9.69 -3.90
C GLY A 34 -14.62 9.70 -2.41
N ASP A 35 -15.61 9.40 -1.58
CA ASP A 35 -15.46 9.39 -0.11
C ASP A 35 -14.44 8.34 0.37
N MET A 36 -14.27 7.26 -0.40
CA MET A 36 -13.33 6.17 -0.11
C MET A 36 -12.74 5.59 -1.40
N GLY A 37 -11.46 5.24 -1.36
CA GLY A 37 -10.77 4.49 -2.41
C GLY A 37 -10.22 3.17 -1.88
N MET A 38 -10.28 2.11 -2.69
CA MET A 38 -9.68 0.81 -2.35
C MET A 38 -8.39 0.61 -3.13
N VAL A 39 -7.29 0.36 -2.42
CA VAL A 39 -5.98 0.11 -3.03
C VAL A 39 -5.19 -0.94 -2.26
N GLN A 40 -4.47 -1.78 -3.00
CA GLN A 40 -3.44 -2.66 -2.44
C GLN A 40 -2.07 -2.04 -2.72
N VAL A 41 -1.31 -1.75 -1.68
CA VAL A 41 0.00 -1.09 -1.79
C VAL A 41 1.10 -2.06 -1.35
N GLY A 42 2.09 -2.30 -2.22
CA GLY A 42 3.26 -3.12 -1.92
C GLY A 42 4.50 -2.28 -1.63
N ALA A 43 5.44 -2.84 -0.87
CA ALA A 43 6.70 -2.15 -0.55
C ALA A 43 7.61 -2.04 -1.78
N GLY A 44 7.64 -3.05 -2.65
CA GLY A 44 8.52 -3.08 -3.83
C GLY A 44 10.02 -3.19 -3.51
N MET A 45 10.38 -3.11 -2.22
CA MET A 45 11.70 -3.34 -1.65
C MET A 45 11.51 -3.71 -0.18
N PRO A 46 12.47 -4.40 0.47
CA PRO A 46 12.36 -4.78 1.88
C PRO A 46 12.64 -3.59 2.82
N ASP A 47 11.97 -2.45 2.58
CA ASP A 47 12.08 -1.23 3.36
C ASP A 47 10.68 -0.72 3.74
N PRO A 48 10.38 -0.56 5.05
CA PRO A 48 9.06 -0.10 5.49
C PRO A 48 8.77 1.35 5.09
N ASP A 49 9.79 2.17 4.83
CA ASP A 49 9.63 3.58 4.48
C ASP A 49 8.70 3.77 3.29
N ARG A 50 8.87 2.92 2.28
CA ARG A 50 8.20 3.08 1.01
C ARG A 50 6.69 2.98 1.14
N ILE A 51 6.17 1.97 1.85
CA ILE A 51 4.72 1.82 2.09
C ILE A 51 4.21 3.00 2.90
N LEU A 52 4.89 3.35 4.00
CA LEU A 52 4.42 4.40 4.90
C LEU A 52 4.41 5.77 4.22
N THR A 53 5.47 6.12 3.49
CA THR A 53 5.59 7.38 2.78
C THR A 53 4.59 7.47 1.64
N GLN A 54 4.51 6.47 0.76
CA GLN A 54 3.64 6.56 -0.43
C GLN A 54 2.14 6.58 -0.09
N THR A 55 1.76 6.06 1.07
CA THR A 55 0.35 5.97 1.51
C THR A 55 -0.04 7.06 2.52
N PHE A 56 0.86 7.55 3.37
CA PHE A 56 0.48 8.42 4.50
C PHE A 56 1.27 9.73 4.63
N ALA A 57 2.38 9.92 3.91
CA ALA A 57 3.06 11.21 3.95
C ALA A 57 2.22 12.29 3.26
N SER A 58 2.25 13.52 3.80
CA SER A 58 1.47 14.63 3.24
C SER A 58 1.91 14.97 1.81
N ALA A 59 3.20 14.82 1.51
CA ALA A 59 3.76 15.01 0.16
C ALA A 59 3.27 13.99 -0.88
N SER A 60 2.69 12.87 -0.43
CA SER A 60 2.12 11.83 -1.29
C SER A 60 0.69 12.12 -1.74
N ILE A 61 0.07 13.19 -1.22
CA ILE A 61 -1.25 13.64 -1.65
C ILE A 61 -1.19 14.10 -3.11
N GLY A 62 -2.08 13.56 -3.94
CA GLY A 62 -2.16 13.91 -5.36
C GLY A 62 -1.02 13.37 -6.24
N THR A 63 0.00 12.74 -5.65
CA THR A 63 1.17 12.21 -6.36
C THR A 63 1.26 10.69 -6.27
N SER A 64 0.78 10.09 -5.18
CA SER A 64 0.89 8.65 -4.91
C SER A 64 -0.42 8.06 -4.33
N TYR A 65 -0.31 7.15 -3.36
CA TYR A 65 -1.42 6.36 -2.80
C TYR A 65 -2.01 6.93 -1.51
N ASN A 66 -1.71 8.19 -1.17
CA ASN A 66 -2.39 8.91 -0.08
C ASN A 66 -3.77 9.39 -0.54
N TRP A 67 -4.67 8.42 -0.74
CA TRP A 67 -6.04 8.65 -1.21
C TRP A 67 -6.99 9.04 -0.08
N SER A 68 -6.54 8.94 1.17
CA SER A 68 -7.25 9.48 2.33
C SER A 68 -7.02 10.98 2.54
N TYR A 69 -6.16 11.61 1.72
CA TYR A 69 -5.74 13.01 1.86
C TYR A 69 -5.20 13.33 3.26
N TYR A 70 -4.61 12.31 3.91
CA TYR A 70 -4.17 12.40 5.29
C TYR A 70 -2.88 13.23 5.37
N SER A 71 -2.85 14.18 6.30
CA SER A 71 -1.74 15.11 6.47
C SER A 71 -1.47 15.33 7.95
N ASN A 72 -0.28 14.94 8.42
CA ASN A 72 0.11 15.07 9.81
C ASN A 72 1.59 15.47 9.90
N VAL A 73 1.85 16.71 10.32
CA VAL A 73 3.20 17.30 10.41
C VAL A 73 4.12 16.49 11.33
N ARG A 74 3.59 15.87 12.40
CA ARG A 74 4.40 15.03 13.28
C ARG A 74 4.80 13.74 12.57
N LEU A 75 3.87 13.11 11.87
CA LEU A 75 4.17 11.90 11.08
C LEU A 75 5.21 12.19 9.98
N ASP A 76 5.07 13.30 9.25
CA ASP A 76 6.03 13.69 8.21
C ASP A 76 7.45 13.86 8.77
N LYS A 77 7.58 14.52 9.93
CA LYS A 77 8.86 14.68 10.63
C LYS A 77 9.46 13.35 11.05
N MET A 78 8.64 12.43 11.55
CA MET A 78 9.11 11.11 11.98
C MET A 78 9.54 10.24 10.81
N LEU A 79 8.83 10.28 9.68
CA LEU A 79 9.25 9.62 8.44
C LEU A 79 10.56 10.21 7.91
N GLN A 80 10.76 11.52 7.99
CA GLN A 80 12.04 12.13 7.64
C GLN A 80 13.16 11.69 8.58
N GLN A 81 12.91 11.66 9.89
CA GLN A 81 13.87 11.21 10.90
C GLN A 81 14.25 9.74 10.70
N ALA A 82 13.28 8.87 10.41
CA ALA A 82 13.55 7.46 10.14
C ALA A 82 14.49 7.28 8.95
N ARG A 83 14.30 8.07 7.88
CA ARG A 83 15.16 8.05 6.68
C ARG A 83 16.59 8.52 6.93
N SER A 84 16.80 9.44 7.87
CA SER A 84 18.15 9.91 8.25
C SER A 84 18.81 9.06 9.35
N THR A 85 18.09 8.10 9.94
CA THR A 85 18.59 7.27 11.03
C THR A 85 19.32 6.03 10.49
N LEU A 86 20.62 5.94 10.77
CA LEU A 86 21.45 4.79 10.37
C LEU A 86 21.36 3.59 11.32
N ASP A 87 21.07 3.83 12.60
CA ASP A 87 20.89 2.75 13.56
C ASP A 87 19.57 2.02 13.30
N ALA A 88 19.66 0.73 12.95
CA ALA A 88 18.51 -0.07 12.58
C ALA A 88 17.48 -0.24 13.71
N LYS A 89 17.93 -0.29 14.98
CA LYS A 89 17.02 -0.46 16.13
C LYS A 89 16.24 0.82 16.38
N LEU A 90 16.91 1.97 16.36
CA LEU A 90 16.29 3.28 16.51
C LEU A 90 15.31 3.56 15.36
N ARG A 91 15.72 3.27 14.11
CA ARG A 91 14.85 3.41 12.94
C ARG A 91 13.59 2.54 13.05
N THR A 92 13.74 1.30 13.55
CA THR A 92 12.61 0.41 13.82
C THR A 92 11.65 0.98 14.87
N GLN A 93 12.18 1.54 15.97
CA GLN A 93 11.36 2.19 17.00
C GLN A 93 10.57 3.38 16.44
N ILE A 94 11.19 4.21 15.60
CA ILE A 94 10.50 5.33 14.94
C ILE A 94 9.34 4.82 14.08
N TYR A 95 9.55 3.79 13.26
CA TYR A 95 8.48 3.23 12.43
C TYR A 95 7.36 2.57 13.25
N HIS A 96 7.64 1.99 14.42
CA HIS A 96 6.59 1.52 15.31
C HIS A 96 5.70 2.66 15.80
N GLN A 97 6.29 3.78 16.19
CA GLN A 97 5.53 4.96 16.61
C GLN A 97 4.73 5.57 15.44
N VAL A 98 5.31 5.62 14.24
CA VAL A 98 4.60 6.05 13.03
C VAL A 98 3.37 5.17 12.76
N GLN A 99 3.52 3.84 12.83
CA GLN A 99 2.40 2.91 12.66
C GLN A 99 1.32 3.09 13.72
N GLN A 100 1.71 3.31 14.99
CA GLN A 100 0.76 3.61 16.06
C GLN A 100 -0.03 4.88 15.74
N MET A 101 0.64 5.97 15.35
CA MET A 101 -0.05 7.21 14.97
C MET A 101 -1.05 6.99 13.85
N ILE A 102 -0.67 6.25 12.79
CA ILE A 102 -1.57 5.94 11.68
C ILE A 102 -2.80 5.17 12.17
N VAL A 103 -2.63 4.16 13.02
CA VAL A 103 -3.76 3.39 13.55
C VAL A 103 -4.67 4.25 14.43
N TYR A 104 -4.12 5.14 15.25
CA TYR A 104 -4.92 6.04 16.08
C TYR A 104 -5.68 7.10 15.29
N ASP A 105 -5.09 7.62 14.21
CA ASP A 105 -5.71 8.67 13.38
C ASP A 105 -6.72 8.10 12.37
N VAL A 106 -6.75 6.77 12.18
CA VAL A 106 -7.68 6.01 11.30
C VAL A 106 -7.82 6.62 9.88
N PRO A 107 -6.73 6.93 9.16
CA PRO A 107 -6.82 7.45 7.79
C PRO A 107 -7.24 6.38 6.78
N ALA A 108 -7.15 5.09 7.13
CA ALA A 108 -7.51 3.97 6.28
C ALA A 108 -8.06 2.79 7.09
N ILE A 109 -8.88 1.97 6.43
CA ILE A 109 -9.33 0.68 6.97
C ILE A 109 -8.37 -0.40 6.46
N PHE A 110 -7.57 -0.97 7.36
CA PHE A 110 -6.63 -2.05 7.04
C PHE A 110 -7.37 -3.39 6.95
N MET A 111 -7.43 -3.99 5.76
CA MET A 111 -8.22 -5.20 5.52
C MET A 111 -7.42 -6.48 5.68
N MET A 112 -6.36 -6.66 4.88
CA MET A 112 -5.57 -7.88 4.84
C MET A 112 -4.22 -7.68 4.15
N ASP A 113 -3.27 -8.56 4.48
CA ASP A 113 -2.08 -8.84 3.65
C ASP A 113 -2.32 -10.15 2.87
N PRO A 114 -2.57 -10.09 1.55
CA PRO A 114 -2.91 -11.26 0.77
C PRO A 114 -1.71 -12.18 0.54
N LYS A 115 -1.92 -13.49 0.72
CA LYS A 115 -0.92 -14.48 0.31
C LYS A 115 -0.85 -14.57 -1.21
N ALA A 116 0.34 -14.38 -1.77
CA ALA A 116 0.57 -14.58 -3.19
C ALA A 116 0.54 -16.08 -3.53
N VAL A 117 -0.29 -16.45 -4.52
CA VAL A 117 -0.39 -17.82 -5.04
C VAL A 117 0.02 -17.82 -6.50
N TYR A 118 1.02 -18.64 -6.84
CA TYR A 118 1.55 -18.74 -8.20
C TYR A 118 1.30 -20.15 -8.75
N ALA A 119 0.59 -20.22 -9.89
CA ALA A 119 0.43 -21.46 -10.64
C ALA A 119 1.53 -21.56 -11.71
N ARG A 120 2.24 -22.68 -11.75
CA ARG A 120 3.22 -22.97 -12.81
C ARG A 120 2.98 -24.36 -13.40
N ARG A 121 3.29 -24.51 -14.70
CA ARG A 121 3.39 -25.83 -15.34
C ARG A 121 4.53 -26.62 -14.71
N ALA A 122 4.37 -27.93 -14.56
CA ALA A 122 5.37 -28.81 -13.93
C ALA A 122 6.74 -28.80 -14.65
N TRP A 123 6.75 -28.53 -15.96
CA TRP A 123 7.95 -28.44 -16.78
C TRP A 123 8.69 -27.10 -16.68
N VAL A 124 8.14 -26.09 -16.01
CA VAL A 124 8.81 -24.79 -15.82
C VAL A 124 9.88 -24.92 -14.74
N ARG A 125 11.14 -24.66 -15.10
CA ARG A 125 12.29 -24.63 -14.19
C ARG A 125 12.73 -23.19 -13.90
N GLY A 126 13.56 -23.02 -12.88
CA GLY A 126 14.20 -21.73 -12.55
C GLY A 126 13.31 -20.63 -11.95
N TYR A 127 12.02 -20.89 -11.73
CA TYR A 127 11.15 -19.94 -11.02
C TYR A 127 11.58 -19.77 -9.56
N GLN A 128 11.91 -18.54 -9.18
CA GLN A 128 12.11 -18.12 -7.81
C GLN A 128 11.14 -16.97 -7.48
N SER A 129 10.39 -17.13 -6.39
CA SER A 129 9.59 -16.03 -5.85
C SER A 129 10.51 -15.00 -5.20
N THR A 130 10.28 -13.72 -5.48
CA THR A 130 10.96 -12.61 -4.80
C THR A 130 9.95 -11.94 -3.86
N PRO A 131 9.94 -12.25 -2.55
CA PRO A 131 8.92 -11.76 -1.63
C PRO A 131 8.83 -10.22 -1.55
N ALA A 132 9.96 -9.54 -1.70
CA ALA A 132 10.02 -8.07 -1.67
C ALA A 132 9.36 -7.40 -2.89
N ILE A 133 9.21 -8.14 -4.00
CA ILE A 133 8.64 -7.62 -5.25
C ILE A 133 7.58 -8.60 -5.77
N ALA A 134 6.43 -8.59 -5.08
CA ALA A 134 5.27 -9.36 -5.49
C ALA A 134 4.88 -9.06 -6.94
N TYR A 135 4.36 -10.08 -7.63
CA TYR A 135 3.89 -10.01 -9.03
C TYR A 135 4.96 -9.79 -10.11
N ILE A 136 6.25 -9.75 -9.76
CA ILE A 136 7.32 -9.89 -10.75
C ILE A 136 7.64 -11.36 -10.98
N VAL A 137 7.57 -11.76 -12.25
CA VAL A 137 8.00 -13.07 -12.71
C VAL A 137 9.38 -12.92 -13.36
N PRO A 138 10.45 -13.51 -12.78
CA PRO A 138 11.80 -13.39 -13.34
C PRO A 138 11.95 -14.31 -14.56
N PHE A 139 11.30 -13.96 -15.68
CA PHE A 139 11.26 -14.79 -16.88
C PHE A 139 12.63 -15.15 -17.43
N TYR A 140 13.63 -14.30 -17.23
CA TYR A 140 15.01 -14.53 -17.67
C TYR A 140 15.71 -15.70 -16.94
N GLN A 141 15.21 -16.10 -15.77
CA GLN A 141 15.70 -17.27 -15.03
C GLN A 141 14.92 -18.54 -15.38
N MET A 142 13.83 -18.42 -16.15
CA MET A 142 12.89 -19.49 -16.37
C MET A 142 13.12 -20.15 -17.71
N SER A 143 13.04 -21.47 -17.73
CA SER A 143 13.26 -22.27 -18.94
C SER A 143 12.35 -23.48 -19.02
N LYS A 144 12.21 -24.00 -20.24
CA LYS A 144 11.64 -25.34 -20.52
C LYS A 144 12.70 -26.44 -20.44
N THR A 145 13.94 -26.12 -20.80
CA THR A 145 15.10 -27.01 -20.90
C THR A 145 16.24 -26.47 -20.02
N GLN A 146 17.17 -27.32 -19.59
CA GLN A 146 18.35 -26.86 -18.83
C GLN A 146 19.14 -25.80 -19.59
#